data_AF-A0A6A8DGT9-F1
#
_entry.id   AF-A0A6A8DGT9-F1
#
_cell.length_a   1.000
_cell.length_b   1.000
_cell.length_c   1.000
_cell.angle_alpha   90.00
_cell.angle_beta   90.00
_cell.angle_gamma   90.00
#
_symmetry.space_group_name_H-M   'P 1'
#
loop_
_entity.id
_entity.type
_entity.pdbx_description
1 polymer ?
#
loop_
_entity_poly.entity_id
_entity_poly.type
_entity_poly.pdbx_seq_one_letter_code
_entity_poly.pdbx_strand_id
1 'polypeptide(L)' 'MRTSPLFMASLYFGMGVVFTYIATQSVEDTVWNFMTILLAFFATLDFVVSFRLFKMHFKLKKSKKKE' A
#
# COMPACT_ATOMS: atom_id res chain seq x y z
N MET A 1 10.46 -2.11 20.52
CA MET A 1 10.85 -2.24 19.10
C MET A 1 10.30 -1.03 18.34
N ARG A 2 11.12 -0.04 17.99
CA ARG A 2 10.68 1.10 17.16
C ARG A 2 10.63 0.61 15.72
N THR A 3 9.49 0.07 15.29
CA THR A 3 9.29 -0.29 13.88
C THR A 3 9.50 0.98 13.05
N SER A 4 10.50 0.96 12.17
CA SER A 4 10.81 2.12 11.33
C SER A 4 9.57 2.44 10.48
N PRO A 5 9.03 3.67 10.53
CA PRO A 5 7.85 4.04 9.74
C PRO A 5 8.03 3.77 8.23
N LEU A 6 9.29 3.79 7.76
CA LEU A 6 9.67 3.40 6.40
C LEU A 6 9.51 1.92 6.11
N PHE A 7 9.91 1.05 7.05
CA PHE A 7 9.79 -0.38 6.88
C PHE A 7 8.32 -0.78 6.77
N MET A 8 7.46 -0.20 7.62
CA MET A 8 6.02 -0.41 7.52
C MET A 8 5.46 0.14 6.20
N ALA A 9 5.88 1.33 5.75
CA ALA A 9 5.44 1.86 4.45
C ALA A 9 5.76 0.91 3.29
N SER A 10 6.96 0.33 3.29
CA SER A 10 7.40 -0.62 2.27
C SER A 10 6.65 -1.94 2.34
N LEU A 11 6.34 -2.42 3.55
CA LEU A 11 5.53 -3.64 3.73
C LEU A 11 4.11 -3.45 3.21
N TYR A 12 3.42 -2.38 3.59
CA TYR A 12 2.08 -2.07 3.08
C TYR A 12 2.07 -1.88 1.57
N PHE A 13 3.11 -1.23 1.01
CA PHE A 13 3.24 -1.13 -0.44
C PHE A 13 3.35 -2.50 -1.12
N GLY A 14 4.25 -3.35 -0.62
CA GLY A 14 4.44 -4.70 -1.15
C GLY A 14 3.17 -5.55 -1.04
N MET A 15 2.45 -5.44 0.08
CA MET A 15 1.19 -6.15 0.28
C MET A 15 0.11 -5.70 -0.70
N GLY A 16 -0.02 -4.39 -0.96
CA GLY A 16 -0.93 -3.87 -1.99
C GLY A 16 -0.60 -4.38 -3.40
N VAL A 17 0.68 -4.51 -3.74
CA VAL A 17 1.12 -5.12 -5.02
C VAL A 17 0.72 -6.59 -5.09
N VAL A 18 0.92 -7.36 -4.02
CA VAL A 18 0.52 -8.77 -3.95
C VAL A 18 -0.99 -8.91 -4.10
N PHE A 19 -1.79 -8.11 -3.39
CA PHE A 19 -3.25 -8.14 -3.54
C PHE A 19 -3.70 -7.78 -4.95
N THR A 20 -3.05 -6.81 -5.60
CA THR A 20 -3.34 -6.46 -7.00
C THR A 20 -3.03 -7.61 -7.95
N TYR A 21 -1.91 -8.31 -7.72
CA TYR A 21 -1.53 -9.48 -8.52
C TYR A 21 -2.56 -10.61 -8.37
N ILE A 22 -2.95 -10.94 -7.13
CA ILE A 22 -3.97 -11.97 -6.86
C ILE A 22 -5.33 -11.56 -7.42
N ALA A 23 -5.71 -10.29 -7.33
CA ALA A 23 -6.95 -9.77 -7.90
C ALA A 23 -7.02 -9.99 -9.42
N THR A 24 -5.89 -9.77 -10.10
CA THR A 24 -5.77 -9.97 -11.56
C THR A 24 -5.90 -11.44 -11.93
N GLN A 25 -5.37 -12.36 -11.12
CA GLN A 25 -5.51 -13.80 -11.34
C GLN A 25 -6.92 -14.32 -11.00
N SER A 26 -7.67 -13.57 -10.18
CA SER A 26 -9.05 -13.91 -9.80
C SER A 26 -10.09 -13.44 -10.83
N VAL A 27 -9.64 -12.82 -11.93
CA VAL A 27 -10.51 -12.46 -13.05
C VAL A 27 -10.80 -13.72 -13.85
N GLU A 28 -12.00 -14.26 -13.68
CA GLU A 28 -12.52 -15.37 -14.49
C GLU A 28 -13.12 -14.81 -15.79
N ASP A 29 -14.42 -14.48 -15.78
CA ASP A 29 -15.11 -13.95 -16.96
C ASP A 29 -15.08 -12.41 -17.03
N THR A 30 -15.10 -11.74 -15.87
CA THR A 30 -15.12 -10.28 -15.80
C THR A 30 -14.38 -9.77 -14.56
N VAL A 31 -13.87 -8.53 -14.66
CA VAL A 31 -13.29 -7.79 -13.51
C VAL A 31 -14.33 -7.41 -12.45
N TRP A 32 -15.62 -7.60 -12.72
CA TRP A 32 -16.72 -7.31 -11.78
C TRP A 32 -16.99 -8.44 -10.79
N ASN A 33 -16.19 -9.51 -10.79
CA ASN A 33 -16.30 -10.55 -9.79
C ASN A 33 -16.09 -9.96 -8.38
N PHE A 34 -16.94 -10.36 -7.44
CA PHE A 34 -16.87 -9.94 -6.04
C PHE A 34 -15.45 -10.10 -5.45
N MET A 35 -14.78 -11.22 -5.75
CA MET A 35 -13.43 -11.48 -5.25
C MET A 35 -12.40 -10.48 -5.78
N THR A 36 -12.44 -10.18 -7.09
CA THR A 36 -11.56 -9.19 -7.72
C THR A 36 -11.76 -7.80 -7.12
N ILE A 37 -13.02 -7.38 -6.94
CA ILE A 37 -13.36 -6.08 -6.34
C ILE A 37 -12.89 -6.01 -4.88
N LEU A 38 -13.11 -7.07 -4.10
CA LEU A 38 -12.71 -7.14 -2.70
C LEU A 38 -11.17 -7.05 -2.55
N LEU A 39 -10.43 -7.79 -3.37
CA LEU A 39 -8.97 -7.75 -3.38
C LEU A 39 -8.44 -6.38 -3.84
N ALA A 40 -9.06 -5.77 -4.85
CA ALA A 40 -8.72 -4.41 -5.30
C ALA A 40 -9.01 -3.35 -4.23
N PHE A 41 -10.08 -3.52 -3.46
CA PHE A 41 -10.41 -2.65 -2.33
C PHE A 41 -9.34 -2.74 -1.24
N PHE A 42 -8.93 -3.94 -0.83
CA PHE A 42 -7.83 -4.12 0.12
C PHE A 42 -6.52 -3.55 -0.39
N ALA A 43 -6.16 -3.80 -1.65
CA ALA A 43 -4.97 -3.22 -2.27
C ALA A 43 -5.00 -1.68 -2.19
N THR A 44 -6.16 -1.06 -2.42
CA THR A 44 -6.32 0.41 -2.32
C THR A 44 -6.04 0.91 -0.90
N LEU A 45 -6.56 0.23 0.13
CA LEU A 45 -6.29 0.59 1.52
C LEU A 45 -4.79 0.51 1.85
N ASP A 46 -4.12 -0.55 1.42
CA ASP A 46 -2.68 -0.74 1.62
C ASP A 46 -1.85 0.36 0.94
N PHE A 47 -2.20 0.73 -0.30
CA PHE A 47 -1.54 1.83 -1.00
C PHE A 47 -1.76 3.18 -0.31
N VAL A 48 -2.97 3.45 0.20
CA VAL A 48 -3.26 4.69 0.94
C VAL A 48 -2.44 4.77 2.22
N VAL A 49 -2.37 3.68 3.00
CA VAL A 49 -1.57 3.62 4.23
C VAL A 49 -0.08 3.80 3.92
N SER A 50 0.42 3.09 2.91
CA SER A 50 1.80 3.23 2.44
C SER A 50 2.12 4.67 2.04
N PHE A 51 1.26 5.29 1.22
CA PHE A 51 1.45 6.68 0.78
C PHE A 51 1.45 7.67 1.95
N ARG A 52 0.56 7.47 2.95
CA ARG A 52 0.53 8.28 4.18
C ARG A 52 1.85 8.18 4.94
N LEU A 53 2.40 6.97 5.09
CA LEU A 53 3.68 6.73 5.78
C LEU A 53 4.87 7.31 5.00
N PHE A 54 4.90 7.17 3.67
CA PHE A 54 5.89 7.82 2.82
C PHE A 54 5.86 9.34 2.98
N LYS A 55 4.66 9.95 2.91
CA LYS A 55 4.50 11.40 3.09
C LYS A 55 4.99 11.87 4.47
N MET A 56 4.70 11.09 5.52
CA MET A 56 5.21 11.36 6.86
C MET A 56 6.75 11.31 6.90
N HIS A 57 7.36 10.31 6.28
CA HIS A 57 8.82 10.21 6.20
C HIS A 57 9.45 11.38 5.44
N PHE A 58 8.90 11.75 4.28
CA PHE A 58 9.39 12.90 3.50
C PHE A 58 9.23 14.21 4.28
N LYS A 59 8.13 14.41 5.00
CA LYS A 59 7.92 15.60 5.85
C LYS A 59 8.97 15.67 6.97
N LEU A 60 9.22 14.56 7.66
CA LEU A 60 10.24 14.47 8.71
C LEU A 60 11.66 14.73 8.17
N LYS A 61 11.98 14.18 6.99
CA LYS A 61 13.26 14.41 6.31
C LYS A 61 13.45 15.88 5.88
N LYS A 62 12.37 16.54 5.45
CA LYS A 62 12.40 17.96 5.04
C LYS A 62 12.57 18.90 6.24
N SER A 63 11.99 18.58 7.39
CA SER A 63 12.21 19.33 8.65
C SER A 63 13.64 19.18 9.19
N LYS A 64 14.23 17.97 9.12
CA LYS A 64 15.63 17.76 9.53
C LYS A 64 16.68 18.43 8.63
N LYS A 65 16.32 18.86 7.41
CA LYS A 65 17.23 19.55 6.47
C LYS A 65 17.15 21.08 6.60
N LYS A 66 16.28 21.59 7.49
CA LYS A 66 16.06 23.03 7.72
C LYS A 66 16.67 23.55 9.03
N GLU A 67 17.19 22.66 9.88
CA GLU A 67 18.20 22.96 10.90
C GLU A 67 19.59 22.69 10.30
#